data_AF-A0A957E716-F1
#
_entry.id   AF-A0A957E716-F1
#
_cell.length_a   1.000
_cell.length_b   1.000
_cell.length_c   1.000
_cell.angle_alpha   90.00
_cell.angle_beta   90.00
_cell.angle_gamma   90.00
#
_symmetry.space_group_name_H-M   'P 1'
#
loop_
_entity.id
_entity.type
_entity.pdbx_description
1 polymer ?
#
loop_
_entity_poly.entity_id
_entity_poly.type
_entity_poly.pdbx_seq_one_letter_code
_entity_poly.pdbx_strand_id
1 'polypeptide(L)'
;MAKFKIGDTVVVKKGVKDPDFDADLGGLYGRITAFNPGDNTYVEISWDSITLKNLSPDLIASCTIENLDFTSIILKTDEIELGQPRDTIKETQKTITEMTAQQMLRDHENKEDGDLAVDFFAPIAAHLAAEDMEWDADEDYAEEDVFNIEDFFVLLGIPKNEQKLVEKCLAKGLYNYYMDIYSYEKYGNNLTWLIEDRMYEPFIFGYGTTEIIKNKKITSETKNKIIAYTLSITTPGREYGIPHGLIHILHYLAIEELLDTGTFNLIMITLQTNPRTTFDDFPLAGWKDLSKWIINSSEISADETVWWIWQFSTKFAKSLNYPQGSKIVEFWMNHPGISSEAKLELCWAWLTDSKDVGSKPIAWQLMDAQMTGDVKTVRKLLKGLGVPPADIAGAIRNMEFIQSEIADPILNISFMSSFADFVWLPSWLKRLAVPFLVQLGEDPLDICVILLDQSRDYMSEGINKGVADVLGLYGNQLPPDELRALIEKGLKIPQVGTRKAFYQVSTQFYGNKYMQNTQTDNAASIRKWGKKKLES
;
A
#
# COMPACT_ATOMS: atom_id res chain seq x y z
N MET A 1 1.63 27.13 -41.21
CA MET A 1 1.95 25.81 -40.63
C MET A 1 2.79 26.07 -39.40
N ALA A 2 2.43 25.54 -38.23
CA ALA A 2 3.20 25.74 -37.01
C ALA A 2 4.59 25.09 -37.20
N LYS A 3 5.66 25.88 -36.96
CA LYS A 3 7.05 25.48 -37.16
C LYS A 3 7.53 24.42 -36.14
N PHE A 4 6.79 24.29 -35.04
CA PHE A 4 7.07 23.42 -33.90
C PHE A 4 5.81 22.65 -33.49
N LYS A 5 5.99 21.52 -32.78
CA LYS A 5 4.92 20.73 -32.16
C LYS A 5 5.29 20.33 -30.73
N ILE A 6 4.29 19.93 -29.94
CA ILE A 6 4.48 19.38 -28.59
C ILE A 6 5.40 18.16 -28.70
N GLY A 7 6.37 18.08 -27.79
CA GLY A 7 7.39 17.04 -27.74
C GLY A 7 8.64 17.31 -28.59
N ASP A 8 8.66 18.35 -29.43
CA ASP A 8 9.89 18.76 -30.11
C ASP A 8 10.93 19.21 -29.08
N THR A 9 12.17 18.76 -29.27
CA THR A 9 13.33 19.31 -28.54
C THR A 9 13.73 20.62 -29.19
N VAL A 10 13.95 21.64 -28.37
CA VAL A 10 14.31 22.99 -28.81
C VAL A 10 15.51 23.50 -28.02
N VAL A 11 16.25 24.42 -28.63
CA VAL A 11 17.30 25.19 -27.99
C VAL A 11 16.97 26.67 -28.09
N VAL A 12 17.24 27.41 -27.01
CA VAL A 12 17.02 28.85 -26.93
C VAL A 12 18.12 29.57 -27.70
N LYS A 13 17.75 30.53 -28.56
CA LYS A 13 18.69 31.30 -29.37
C LYS A 13 19.58 32.17 -28.49
N LYS A 14 20.79 32.45 -28.98
CA LYS A 14 21.74 33.33 -28.29
C LYS A 14 21.16 34.73 -28.06
N GLY A 15 21.30 35.25 -26.84
CA GLY A 15 20.90 36.60 -26.46
C GLY A 15 19.44 36.73 -26.03
N VAL A 16 18.69 35.62 -25.98
CA VAL A 16 17.38 35.57 -25.31
C VAL A 16 17.62 35.58 -23.81
N LYS A 17 16.87 36.42 -23.11
CA LYS A 17 16.97 36.56 -21.67
C LYS A 17 15.71 36.11 -20.98
N ASP A 18 15.89 35.69 -19.73
CA ASP A 18 14.82 35.42 -18.80
C ASP A 18 14.01 36.71 -18.53
N PRO A 19 12.68 36.67 -18.68
CA PRO A 19 11.85 37.86 -18.52
C PRO A 19 11.76 38.35 -17.07
N ASP A 20 11.96 37.45 -16.09
CA ASP A 20 11.81 37.71 -14.67
C ASP A 20 13.16 38.12 -14.04
N PHE A 21 14.26 37.47 -14.47
CA PHE A 21 15.57 37.61 -13.84
C PHE A 21 16.68 38.22 -14.73
N ASP A 22 16.38 38.57 -15.99
CA ASP A 22 17.35 39.10 -16.98
C ASP A 22 18.57 38.16 -17.22
N ALA A 23 18.46 36.88 -16.84
CA ALA A 23 19.49 35.85 -17.00
C ALA A 23 19.61 35.41 -18.47
N ASP A 24 20.82 35.11 -18.95
CA ASP A 24 21.03 34.62 -20.32
C ASP A 24 20.55 33.17 -20.44
N LEU A 25 19.52 32.94 -21.26
CA LEU A 25 18.95 31.62 -21.54
C LEU A 25 19.54 31.00 -22.83
N GLY A 26 20.39 31.74 -23.55
CA GLY A 26 20.94 31.31 -24.82
C GLY A 26 21.70 29.98 -24.72
N GLY A 27 21.29 28.99 -25.52
CA GLY A 27 21.91 27.67 -25.57
C GLY A 27 21.33 26.65 -24.58
N LEU A 28 20.34 27.01 -23.77
CA LEU A 28 19.60 26.04 -22.95
C LEU A 28 18.65 25.21 -23.81
N TYR A 29 18.51 23.91 -23.49
CA TYR A 29 17.64 22.98 -24.22
C TYR A 29 16.48 22.52 -23.35
N GLY A 30 15.36 22.25 -24.01
CA GLY A 30 14.19 21.65 -23.39
C GLY A 30 13.25 21.04 -24.42
N ARG A 31 12.06 20.65 -23.97
CA ARG A 31 10.99 20.08 -24.81
C ARG A 31 9.73 20.92 -24.68
N ILE A 32 9.05 21.15 -25.80
CA ILE A 32 7.77 21.85 -25.79
C ILE A 32 6.72 20.98 -25.09
N THR A 33 6.17 21.47 -23.98
CA THR A 33 5.10 20.81 -23.21
C THR A 33 3.72 21.35 -23.57
N ALA A 34 3.62 22.64 -23.87
CA ALA A 34 2.36 23.28 -24.21
C ALA A 34 2.53 24.47 -25.17
N PHE A 35 1.41 24.85 -25.80
CA PHE A 35 1.26 26.11 -26.52
C PHE A 35 0.26 26.97 -25.76
N ASN A 36 0.46 28.29 -25.74
CA ASN A 36 -0.47 29.19 -25.08
C ASN A 36 -1.86 29.15 -25.77
N PRO A 37 -2.97 28.93 -25.03
CA PRO A 37 -4.31 28.84 -25.62
C PRO A 37 -4.72 30.13 -26.36
N GLY A 38 -4.90 30.02 -27.68
CA GLY A 38 -5.38 31.13 -28.52
C GLY A 38 -4.30 31.91 -29.27
N ASP A 39 -3.02 31.71 -28.92
CA ASP A 39 -1.88 32.28 -29.64
C ASP A 39 -0.66 31.34 -29.61
N ASN A 40 -0.36 30.72 -30.77
CA ASN A 40 0.79 29.84 -30.94
C ASN A 40 2.13 30.59 -30.99
N THR A 41 2.16 31.88 -30.67
CA THR A 41 3.38 32.67 -30.58
C THR A 41 4.23 32.28 -29.38
N TYR A 42 3.62 31.81 -28.27
CA TYR A 42 4.31 31.38 -27.06
C TYR A 42 4.21 29.88 -26.84
N VAL A 43 5.31 29.30 -26.38
CA VAL A 43 5.43 27.88 -26.03
C VAL A 43 5.99 27.73 -24.64
N GLU A 44 5.47 26.77 -23.91
CA GLU A 44 6.03 26.30 -22.66
C GLU A 44 7.07 25.21 -22.95
N ILE A 45 8.24 25.35 -22.35
CA ILE A 45 9.39 24.48 -22.55
C ILE A 45 9.80 23.94 -21.19
N SER A 46 9.73 22.62 -21.01
CA SER A 46 10.33 21.96 -19.85
C SER A 46 11.80 21.66 -20.15
N TRP A 47 12.69 22.07 -19.24
CA TRP A 47 14.13 21.92 -19.41
C TRP A 47 14.56 20.46 -19.43
N ASP A 48 15.56 20.14 -20.25
CA ASP A 48 16.14 18.78 -20.23
C ASP A 48 17.04 18.57 -19.00
N SER A 49 17.34 17.33 -18.68
CA SER A 49 18.15 16.95 -17.50
C SER A 49 19.54 17.56 -17.48
N ILE A 50 20.13 17.90 -18.63
CA ILE A 50 21.45 18.51 -18.72
C ILE A 50 21.35 20.01 -18.45
N THR A 51 20.34 20.68 -18.99
CA THR A 51 20.05 22.08 -18.68
C THR A 51 19.75 22.23 -17.20
N LEU A 52 18.85 21.40 -16.64
CA LEU A 52 18.51 21.41 -15.21
C LEU A 52 19.76 21.32 -14.32
N LYS A 53 20.65 20.35 -14.57
CA LYS A 53 21.89 20.18 -13.80
C LYS A 53 22.88 21.34 -13.90
N ASN A 54 22.76 22.17 -14.94
CA ASN A 54 23.63 23.31 -15.19
C ASN A 54 22.97 24.65 -14.87
N LEU A 55 21.71 24.66 -14.41
CA LEU A 55 21.09 25.89 -13.92
C LEU A 55 21.91 26.44 -12.75
N SER A 56 22.12 27.75 -12.73
CA SER A 56 22.84 28.39 -11.65
C SER A 56 22.05 28.24 -10.34
N PRO A 57 22.69 27.88 -9.21
CA PRO A 57 22.02 27.83 -7.91
C PRO A 57 21.28 29.12 -7.54
N ASP A 58 21.81 30.28 -7.94
CA ASP A 58 21.20 31.59 -7.68
C ASP A 58 19.85 31.74 -8.39
N LEU A 59 19.76 31.32 -9.67
CA LEU A 59 18.50 31.34 -10.43
C LEU A 59 17.45 30.42 -9.78
N ILE A 60 17.83 29.21 -9.35
CA ILE A 60 16.92 28.29 -8.67
C ILE A 60 16.42 28.92 -7.37
N ALA A 61 17.31 29.49 -6.56
CA ALA A 61 16.94 30.16 -5.32
C ALA A 61 16.02 31.37 -5.57
N SER A 62 16.28 32.16 -6.61
CA SER A 62 15.42 33.29 -7.00
C SER A 62 14.03 32.81 -7.45
N CYS A 63 13.95 31.74 -8.24
CA CYS A 63 12.67 31.12 -8.60
C CYS A 63 11.90 30.67 -7.35
N THR A 64 12.57 30.02 -6.39
CA THR A 64 11.93 29.59 -5.13
C THR A 64 11.42 30.76 -4.31
N ILE A 65 12.21 31.84 -4.15
CA ILE A 65 11.83 33.04 -3.38
C ILE A 65 10.59 33.72 -4.00
N GLU A 66 10.52 33.78 -5.33
CA GLU A 66 9.42 34.41 -6.07
C GLU A 66 8.25 33.44 -6.37
N ASN A 67 8.30 32.21 -5.86
CA ASN A 67 7.31 31.15 -6.11
C ASN A 67 7.08 30.86 -7.61
N LEU A 68 8.17 30.83 -8.38
CA LEU A 68 8.20 30.50 -9.80
C LEU A 68 8.76 29.08 -10.04
N ASP A 69 8.30 28.43 -11.10
CA ASP A 69 8.79 27.11 -11.50
C ASP A 69 10.12 27.22 -12.25
N PHE A 70 11.20 26.71 -11.65
CA PHE A 70 12.53 26.68 -12.29
C PHE A 70 12.67 25.55 -13.32
N THR A 71 11.71 24.62 -13.41
CA THR A 71 11.77 23.43 -14.28
C THR A 71 11.24 23.68 -15.69
N SER A 72 10.56 24.80 -15.90
CA SER A 72 9.97 25.18 -17.18
C SER A 72 10.12 26.68 -17.46
N ILE A 73 9.89 27.09 -18.72
CA ILE A 73 9.81 28.50 -19.11
C ILE A 73 8.84 28.70 -20.26
N ILE A 74 8.28 29.90 -20.37
CA ILE A 74 7.44 30.30 -21.50
C ILE A 74 8.23 31.27 -22.39
N LEU A 75 8.47 30.91 -23.65
CA LEU A 75 9.20 31.72 -24.63
C LEU A 75 8.44 31.87 -25.94
N LYS A 76 8.81 32.86 -26.75
CA LYS A 76 8.27 33.01 -28.10
C LYS A 76 8.88 32.00 -29.05
N THR A 77 8.08 31.56 -30.03
CA THR A 77 8.54 30.63 -31.07
C THR A 77 9.66 31.18 -31.96
N ASP A 78 9.86 32.50 -32.01
CA ASP A 78 11.00 33.13 -32.70
C ASP A 78 12.26 33.25 -31.85
N GLU A 79 12.19 32.97 -30.55
CA GLU A 79 13.32 32.93 -29.60
C GLU A 79 14.00 31.56 -29.53
N ILE A 80 13.44 30.56 -30.20
CA ILE A 80 13.91 29.17 -30.16
C ILE A 80 14.18 28.58 -31.55
N GLU A 81 14.94 27.50 -31.58
CA GLU A 81 15.20 26.68 -32.76
C GLU A 81 15.17 25.19 -32.42
N LEU A 82 14.98 24.32 -33.43
CA LEU A 82 14.91 22.87 -33.21
C LEU A 82 16.27 22.35 -32.74
N GLY A 83 16.26 21.60 -31.63
CA GLY A 83 17.41 20.91 -31.08
C GLY A 83 17.35 19.40 -31.32
N GLN A 84 18.46 18.71 -31.11
CA GLN A 84 18.48 17.25 -30.99
C GLN A 84 18.25 16.87 -29.52
N PRO A 85 17.41 15.86 -29.22
CA PRO A 85 17.24 15.34 -27.88
C PRO A 85 18.58 14.92 -27.27
N ARG A 86 18.86 15.36 -26.04
CA ARG A 86 20.10 15.02 -25.32
C ARG A 86 19.88 14.03 -24.18
N ASP A 87 18.61 13.79 -23.84
CA ASP A 87 18.18 12.90 -22.75
C ASP A 87 16.86 12.17 -23.09
N THR A 88 16.31 11.48 -22.12
CA THR A 88 14.96 10.88 -22.12
C THR A 88 14.07 11.56 -21.09
N ILE A 89 12.75 11.51 -21.28
CA ILE A 89 11.76 12.05 -20.32
C ILE A 89 11.96 11.46 -18.91
N LYS A 90 12.35 10.17 -18.82
CA LYS A 90 12.65 9.49 -17.55
C LYS A 90 13.85 10.11 -16.83
N GLU A 91 14.90 10.49 -17.56
CA GLU A 91 16.08 11.15 -17.00
C GLU A 91 15.78 12.59 -16.57
N THR A 92 14.95 13.31 -17.34
CA THR A 92 14.45 14.64 -16.96
C THR A 92 13.67 14.57 -15.64
N GLN A 93 12.67 13.68 -15.54
CA GLN A 93 11.85 13.55 -14.33
C GLN A 93 12.69 13.16 -13.11
N LYS A 94 13.62 12.22 -13.28
CA LYS A 94 14.58 11.84 -12.23
C LYS A 94 15.39 13.05 -11.75
N THR A 95 15.88 13.87 -12.68
CA THR A 95 16.68 15.06 -12.37
C THR A 95 15.85 16.13 -11.64
N ILE A 96 14.60 16.35 -12.06
CA ILE A 96 13.67 17.26 -11.37
C ILE A 96 13.48 16.80 -9.93
N THR A 97 13.15 15.52 -9.71
CA THR A 97 12.97 14.97 -8.35
C THR A 97 14.24 15.13 -7.50
N GLU A 98 15.42 14.84 -8.05
CA GLU A 98 16.71 15.02 -7.36
C GLU A 98 16.95 16.49 -6.98
N MET A 99 16.68 17.43 -7.88
CA MET A 99 16.90 18.87 -7.65
C MET A 99 15.88 19.47 -6.69
N THR A 100 14.60 19.12 -6.82
CA THR A 100 13.56 19.55 -5.87
C THR A 100 13.87 19.04 -4.46
N ALA A 101 14.31 17.79 -4.31
CA ALA A 101 14.75 17.27 -3.02
C ALA A 101 15.96 18.03 -2.47
N GLN A 102 16.95 18.36 -3.30
CA GLN A 102 18.11 19.17 -2.89
C GLN A 102 17.71 20.59 -2.48
N GLN A 103 16.76 21.21 -3.19
CA GLN A 103 16.29 22.55 -2.86
C GLN A 103 15.49 22.55 -1.56
N MET A 104 14.60 21.57 -1.36
CA MET A 104 13.89 21.36 -0.09
C MET A 104 14.86 21.19 1.09
N LEU A 105 15.95 20.45 0.89
CA LEU A 105 17.01 20.30 1.90
C LEU A 105 17.73 21.63 2.19
N ARG A 106 18.03 22.44 1.16
CA ARG A 106 18.68 23.76 1.34
C ARG A 106 17.78 24.79 2.00
N ASP A 107 16.52 24.84 1.61
CA ASP A 107 15.51 25.71 2.22
C ASP A 107 15.29 25.33 3.69
N HIS A 108 15.45 24.04 4.01
CA HIS A 108 15.46 23.53 5.37
C HIS A 108 16.74 23.88 6.14
N GLU A 109 17.92 23.97 5.49
CA GLU A 109 19.18 24.38 6.13
C GLU A 109 19.26 25.89 6.42
N ASN A 110 18.63 26.73 5.58
CA ASN A 110 18.70 28.19 5.67
C ASN A 110 17.65 28.84 6.60
N LYS A 111 16.70 28.07 7.14
CA LYS A 111 15.83 28.54 8.21
C LYS A 111 16.60 28.52 9.53
N GLU A 112 17.36 29.60 9.79
CA GLU A 112 17.86 29.94 11.12
C GLU A 112 16.69 30.31 12.02
N ASP A 113 15.99 29.31 12.54
CA ASP A 113 15.38 29.32 13.87
C ASP A 113 15.02 27.88 14.23
N GLY A 114 15.45 27.47 15.42
CA GLY A 114 15.46 26.09 15.90
C GLY A 114 14.09 25.53 16.30
N ASP A 115 13.07 25.77 15.49
CA ASP A 115 11.78 25.09 15.55
C ASP A 115 11.50 24.50 14.16
N LEU A 116 10.92 23.30 14.12
CA LEU A 116 10.38 22.60 12.94
C LEU A 116 11.13 21.35 12.41
N ALA A 117 11.94 20.66 13.24
CA ALA A 117 12.26 19.23 13.02
C ALA A 117 11.04 18.31 13.31
N VAL A 118 9.86 18.79 12.97
CA VAL A 118 8.54 18.44 13.51
C VAL A 118 7.64 17.89 12.40
N ASP A 119 7.88 18.17 11.11
CA ASP A 119 6.85 17.95 10.10
C ASP A 119 6.60 16.50 9.66
N PHE A 120 7.57 15.57 9.82
CA PHE A 120 7.34 14.17 9.45
C PHE A 120 6.81 13.28 10.60
N PHE A 121 7.02 13.67 11.87
CA PHE A 121 6.64 12.86 13.04
C PHE A 121 6.05 13.65 14.23
N ALA A 122 6.08 14.98 14.26
CA ALA A 122 5.52 15.71 15.39
C ALA A 122 4.00 15.81 15.44
N PRO A 123 3.20 15.54 14.39
CA PRO A 123 1.78 15.28 14.61
C PRO A 123 1.57 14.09 15.56
N ILE A 124 2.52 13.15 15.61
CA ILE A 124 2.53 12.06 16.58
C ILE A 124 3.04 12.57 17.94
N ALA A 125 4.22 13.21 18.00
CA ALA A 125 4.79 13.65 19.29
C ALA A 125 3.95 14.74 20.02
N ALA A 126 3.36 15.70 19.29
CA ALA A 126 2.52 16.76 19.86
C ALA A 126 1.16 16.25 20.34
N HIS A 127 0.59 15.23 19.68
CA HIS A 127 -0.65 14.59 20.12
C HIS A 127 -0.44 13.73 21.37
N LEU A 128 0.76 13.16 21.54
CA LEU A 128 1.13 12.36 22.72
C LEU A 128 1.48 13.21 23.95
N ALA A 129 1.99 14.43 23.76
CA ALA A 129 2.20 15.37 24.87
C ALA A 129 0.90 16.03 25.37
N ALA A 130 -0.20 15.94 24.61
CA ALA A 130 -1.48 16.60 24.91
C ALA A 130 -2.46 15.74 25.73
N GLU A 131 -2.19 14.45 25.99
CA GLU A 131 -3.15 13.55 26.67
C GLU A 131 -3.26 13.76 28.19
N ASP A 132 -2.34 14.51 28.82
CA ASP A 132 -2.44 14.89 30.24
C ASP A 132 -2.90 16.35 30.46
N MET A 133 -3.26 17.06 29.38
CA MET A 133 -3.73 18.44 29.46
C MET A 133 -5.26 18.45 29.65
N GLU A 134 -5.71 18.83 30.85
CA GLU A 134 -7.11 19.20 31.10
C GLU A 134 -7.55 20.15 29.98
N TRP A 135 -8.57 19.75 29.22
CA TRP A 135 -9.18 20.51 28.13
C TRP A 135 -9.72 21.86 28.65
N ASP A 136 -8.85 22.86 28.76
CA ASP A 136 -9.25 24.26 28.81
C ASP A 136 -9.66 24.65 27.38
N ALA A 137 -10.97 24.73 27.16
CA ALA A 137 -11.63 24.91 25.87
C ALA A 137 -11.43 26.30 25.22
N ASP A 138 -10.35 27.01 25.57
CA ASP A 138 -10.10 28.40 25.17
C ASP A 138 -8.78 28.59 24.41
N GLU A 139 -8.05 27.54 24.03
CA GLU A 139 -6.89 27.69 23.15
C GLU A 139 -7.33 27.90 21.69
N ASP A 140 -6.91 29.04 21.15
CA ASP A 140 -7.07 29.51 19.78
C ASP A 140 -6.83 28.36 18.77
N TYR A 141 -7.94 27.80 18.23
CA TYR A 141 -7.90 26.96 17.05
C TYR A 141 -7.20 27.77 15.96
N ALA A 142 -5.94 27.46 15.67
CA ALA A 142 -5.21 27.98 14.52
C ALA A 142 -6.16 27.90 13.32
N GLU A 143 -6.35 29.03 12.62
CA GLU A 143 -7.31 29.19 11.52
C GLU A 143 -7.38 27.89 10.71
N GLU A 144 -8.46 27.13 10.89
CA GLU A 144 -8.57 25.78 10.32
C GLU A 144 -8.37 25.88 8.81
N ASP A 145 -7.52 25.01 8.24
CA ASP A 145 -7.32 24.93 6.79
C ASP A 145 -8.67 24.65 6.10
N VAL A 146 -9.36 25.71 5.66
CA VAL A 146 -10.67 25.58 5.02
C VAL A 146 -10.48 25.00 3.62
N PHE A 147 -11.11 23.87 3.34
CA PHE A 147 -11.12 23.33 1.98
C PHE A 147 -12.07 24.15 1.11
N ASN A 148 -11.54 24.89 0.14
CA ASN A 148 -12.36 25.58 -0.86
C ASN A 148 -12.41 24.77 -2.16
N ILE A 149 -13.62 24.38 -2.60
CA ILE A 149 -13.77 23.50 -3.77
C ILE A 149 -13.37 24.19 -5.09
N GLU A 150 -13.59 25.50 -5.21
CA GLU A 150 -13.24 26.24 -6.41
C GLU A 150 -11.73 26.42 -6.52
N ASP A 151 -11.06 26.74 -5.41
CA ASP A 151 -9.59 26.80 -5.36
C ASP A 151 -8.98 25.43 -5.64
N PHE A 152 -9.57 24.36 -5.11
CA PHE A 152 -9.18 22.98 -5.43
C PHE A 152 -9.29 22.67 -6.94
N PHE A 153 -10.38 23.10 -7.60
CA PHE A 153 -10.54 22.91 -9.03
C PHE A 153 -9.54 23.73 -9.86
N VAL A 154 -9.22 24.94 -9.42
CA VAL A 154 -8.20 25.79 -10.07
C VAL A 154 -6.82 25.18 -9.88
N LEU A 155 -6.46 24.80 -8.64
CA LEU A 155 -5.19 24.19 -8.28
C LEU A 155 -4.87 22.97 -9.14
N LEU A 156 -5.85 22.08 -9.32
CA LEU A 156 -5.65 20.86 -10.12
C LEU A 156 -6.01 21.04 -11.60
N GLY A 157 -6.40 22.23 -12.04
CA GLY A 157 -6.80 22.47 -13.43
C GLY A 157 -7.91 21.53 -13.90
N ILE A 158 -8.94 21.33 -13.07
CA ILE A 158 -10.05 20.40 -13.35
C ILE A 158 -10.95 21.01 -14.44
N PRO A 159 -11.20 20.31 -15.57
CA PRO A 159 -12.04 20.83 -16.64
C PRO A 159 -13.46 21.18 -16.17
N LYS A 160 -14.00 22.33 -16.58
CA LYS A 160 -15.35 22.81 -16.18
C LYS A 160 -16.47 21.79 -16.43
N ASN A 161 -16.34 20.95 -17.45
CA ASN A 161 -17.32 19.89 -17.75
C ASN A 161 -17.25 18.70 -16.77
N GLU A 162 -16.18 18.57 -16.00
CA GLU A 162 -15.99 17.51 -15.00
C GLU A 162 -16.18 17.99 -13.56
N GLN A 163 -15.98 19.28 -13.26
CA GLN A 163 -16.09 19.86 -11.91
C GLN A 163 -17.35 19.39 -11.15
N LYS A 164 -18.54 19.49 -11.77
CA LYS A 164 -19.81 19.04 -11.16
C LYS A 164 -19.88 17.52 -10.93
N LEU A 165 -19.14 16.72 -11.69
CA LEU A 165 -19.04 15.27 -11.46
C LEU A 165 -18.10 14.99 -10.29
N VAL A 166 -16.96 15.70 -10.21
CA VAL A 166 -16.01 15.61 -9.10
C VAL A 166 -16.69 16.00 -7.79
N GLU A 167 -17.37 17.15 -7.74
CA GLU A 167 -18.15 17.61 -6.58
C GLU A 167 -19.17 16.55 -6.11
N LYS A 168 -19.92 15.96 -7.05
CA LYS A 168 -20.87 14.89 -6.73
C LYS A 168 -20.19 13.65 -6.15
N CYS A 169 -19.02 13.28 -6.66
CA CYS A 169 -18.25 12.16 -6.12
C CYS A 169 -17.70 12.49 -4.73
N LEU A 170 -17.23 13.71 -4.47
CA LEU A 170 -16.82 14.15 -3.13
C LEU A 170 -17.99 14.08 -2.14
N ALA A 171 -19.17 14.61 -2.50
CA ALA A 171 -20.38 14.52 -1.68
C ALA A 171 -20.80 13.06 -1.43
N LYS A 172 -20.65 12.18 -2.44
CA LYS A 172 -20.92 10.75 -2.28
C LYS A 172 -19.90 10.06 -1.36
N GLY A 173 -18.63 10.48 -1.42
CA GLY A 173 -17.59 10.07 -0.49
C GLY A 173 -17.95 10.42 0.95
N LEU A 174 -18.37 11.66 1.23
CA LEU A 174 -18.87 12.06 2.55
C LEU A 174 -20.01 11.18 3.04
N TYR A 175 -20.95 10.86 2.15
CA TYR A 175 -22.06 9.99 2.50
C TYR A 175 -21.57 8.60 2.93
N ASN A 176 -20.64 8.02 2.16
CA ASN A 176 -20.07 6.70 2.48
C ASN A 176 -19.29 6.74 3.81
N TYR A 177 -18.51 7.79 4.06
CA TYR A 177 -17.82 8.02 5.33
C TYR A 177 -18.79 8.02 6.52
N TYR A 178 -19.88 8.79 6.45
CA TYR A 178 -20.86 8.83 7.53
C TYR A 178 -21.63 7.52 7.68
N MET A 179 -21.92 6.82 6.57
CA MET A 179 -22.52 5.48 6.63
C MET A 179 -21.60 4.47 7.30
N ASP A 180 -20.28 4.52 7.05
CA ASP A 180 -19.29 3.65 7.68
C ASP A 180 -19.23 3.86 9.20
N ILE A 181 -19.12 5.12 9.64
CA ILE A 181 -19.00 5.45 11.07
C ILE A 181 -20.32 5.24 11.83
N TYR A 182 -21.45 5.66 11.27
CA TYR A 182 -22.73 5.68 11.98
C TYR A 182 -23.61 4.46 11.69
N SER A 183 -23.36 3.72 10.61
CA SER A 183 -24.25 2.65 10.12
C SER A 183 -25.67 3.12 9.76
N TYR A 184 -25.92 4.43 9.62
CA TYR A 184 -27.18 5.04 9.17
C TYR A 184 -26.95 6.42 8.51
N GLU A 185 -27.95 6.92 7.78
CA GLU A 185 -27.90 8.19 7.05
C GLU A 185 -27.96 9.42 7.98
N LYS A 186 -26.85 9.78 8.63
CA LYS A 186 -26.83 10.86 9.62
C LYS A 186 -27.27 12.23 9.08
N TYR A 187 -26.88 12.56 7.84
CA TYR A 187 -27.12 13.87 7.22
C TYR A 187 -27.93 13.79 5.91
N GLY A 188 -28.52 12.63 5.61
CA GLY A 188 -29.23 12.36 4.36
C GLY A 188 -28.29 12.19 3.15
N ASN A 189 -28.87 12.20 1.94
CA ASN A 189 -28.21 11.81 0.69
C ASN A 189 -27.53 12.96 -0.08
N ASN A 190 -27.72 14.22 0.34
CA ASN A 190 -27.15 15.39 -0.33
C ASN A 190 -26.23 16.17 0.61
N LEU A 191 -24.93 15.91 0.49
CA LEU A 191 -23.91 16.44 1.40
C LEU A 191 -22.96 17.44 0.71
N THR A 192 -23.38 18.05 -0.40
CA THR A 192 -22.54 19.05 -1.09
C THR A 192 -22.18 20.22 -0.18
N TRP A 193 -23.08 20.60 0.73
CA TRP A 193 -22.88 21.67 1.70
C TRP A 193 -21.85 21.35 2.80
N LEU A 194 -21.44 20.09 2.95
CA LEU A 194 -20.40 19.66 3.90
C LEU A 194 -19.03 19.50 3.24
N ILE A 195 -18.90 19.72 1.92
CA ILE A 195 -17.62 19.53 1.23
C ILE A 195 -16.57 20.44 1.82
N GLU A 196 -16.85 21.74 1.92
CA GLU A 196 -15.87 22.73 2.38
C GLU A 196 -15.47 22.51 3.85
N ASP A 197 -16.43 22.06 4.67
CA ASP A 197 -16.24 21.82 6.11
C ASP A 197 -15.46 20.54 6.44
N ARG A 198 -15.35 19.57 5.52
CA ARG A 198 -14.87 18.21 5.85
C ARG A 198 -13.80 17.66 4.93
N MET A 199 -13.65 18.19 3.71
CA MET A 199 -12.72 17.64 2.71
C MET A 199 -11.26 18.05 2.94
N TYR A 200 -10.97 18.91 3.92
CA TYR A 200 -9.60 19.15 4.35
C TYR A 200 -9.02 17.94 5.11
N GLU A 201 -9.86 17.06 5.69
CA GLU A 201 -9.42 15.87 6.42
C GLU A 201 -8.99 14.77 5.43
N PRO A 202 -7.71 14.34 5.43
CA PRO A 202 -7.22 13.37 4.44
C PRO A 202 -8.02 12.06 4.41
N PHE A 203 -8.37 11.52 5.59
CA PHE A 203 -9.18 10.30 5.71
C PHE A 203 -10.52 10.43 4.96
N ILE A 204 -11.23 11.55 5.15
CA ILE A 204 -12.50 11.83 4.49
C ILE A 204 -12.31 12.05 3.00
N PHE A 205 -11.28 12.82 2.61
CA PHE A 205 -10.96 13.06 1.21
C PHE A 205 -10.71 11.77 0.43
N GLY A 206 -10.11 10.76 1.08
CA GLY A 206 -9.92 9.42 0.52
C GLY A 206 -11.21 8.71 0.08
N TYR A 207 -12.31 8.89 0.82
CA TYR A 207 -13.63 8.40 0.39
C TYR A 207 -14.09 9.07 -0.91
N GLY A 208 -13.92 10.39 -1.02
CA GLY A 208 -14.22 11.14 -2.24
C GLY A 208 -13.37 10.69 -3.42
N THR A 209 -12.06 10.53 -3.20
CA THR A 209 -11.09 10.02 -4.18
C THR A 209 -11.52 8.66 -4.74
N THR A 210 -11.94 7.76 -3.85
CA THR A 210 -12.41 6.42 -4.23
C THR A 210 -13.63 6.47 -5.17
N GLU A 211 -14.59 7.35 -4.90
CA GLU A 211 -15.77 7.55 -5.76
C GLU A 211 -15.40 8.18 -7.11
N ILE A 212 -14.40 9.07 -7.14
CA ILE A 212 -13.88 9.70 -8.36
C ILE A 212 -13.22 8.65 -9.27
N ILE A 213 -12.37 7.80 -8.71
CA ILE A 213 -11.69 6.71 -9.44
C ILE A 213 -12.70 5.74 -10.07
N LYS A 214 -13.74 5.36 -9.32
CA LYS A 214 -14.81 4.46 -9.77
C LYS A 214 -15.70 5.09 -10.87
N ASN A 215 -15.72 6.42 -11.02
CA ASN A 215 -16.56 7.10 -11.99
C ASN A 215 -16.00 7.00 -13.42
N LYS A 216 -16.74 6.35 -14.32
CA LYS A 216 -16.34 6.15 -15.73
C LYS A 216 -16.41 7.39 -16.62
N LYS A 217 -17.04 8.47 -16.16
CA LYS A 217 -17.23 9.72 -16.92
C LYS A 217 -16.15 10.77 -16.65
N ILE A 218 -15.35 10.58 -15.62
CA ILE A 218 -14.20 11.43 -15.28
C ILE A 218 -12.99 10.87 -16.03
N THR A 219 -12.23 11.73 -16.70
CA THR A 219 -11.05 11.34 -17.47
C THR A 219 -9.93 10.81 -16.58
N SER A 220 -9.04 9.98 -17.15
CA SER A 220 -7.85 9.49 -16.42
C SER A 220 -6.92 10.65 -16.01
N GLU A 221 -6.83 11.72 -16.80
CA GLU A 221 -6.04 12.90 -16.43
C GLU A 221 -6.54 13.54 -15.12
N THR A 222 -7.84 13.81 -15.00
CA THR A 222 -8.43 14.33 -13.77
C THR A 222 -8.24 13.38 -12.59
N LYS A 223 -8.43 12.07 -12.80
CA LYS A 223 -8.21 11.06 -11.75
C LYS A 223 -6.78 11.06 -11.25
N ASN A 224 -5.80 11.13 -12.15
CA ASN A 224 -4.38 11.15 -11.80
C ASN A 224 -4.01 12.39 -10.98
N LYS A 225 -4.51 13.57 -11.35
CA LYS A 225 -4.28 14.81 -10.59
C LYS A 225 -4.87 14.73 -9.18
N ILE A 226 -6.08 14.20 -9.06
CA ILE A 226 -6.75 14.03 -7.77
C ILE A 226 -6.02 12.98 -6.93
N ILE A 227 -5.58 11.87 -7.50
CA ILE A 227 -4.75 10.87 -6.81
C ILE A 227 -3.46 11.51 -6.29
N ALA A 228 -2.76 12.28 -7.12
CA ALA A 228 -1.53 12.97 -6.71
C ALA A 228 -1.79 13.91 -5.52
N TYR A 229 -2.88 14.67 -5.57
CA TYR A 229 -3.32 15.51 -4.43
C TYR A 229 -3.64 14.68 -3.18
N THR A 230 -4.38 13.57 -3.31
CA THR A 230 -4.69 12.69 -2.17
C THR A 230 -3.43 12.14 -1.51
N LEU A 231 -2.43 11.76 -2.31
CA LEU A 231 -1.14 11.30 -1.80
C LEU A 231 -0.34 12.43 -1.16
N SER A 232 -0.40 13.66 -1.71
CA SER A 232 0.35 14.80 -1.15
C SER A 232 -0.21 15.31 0.18
N ILE A 233 -1.51 15.14 0.44
CA ILE A 233 -2.13 15.50 1.73
C ILE A 233 -2.06 14.37 2.78
N THR A 234 -1.46 13.23 2.44
CA THR A 234 -1.31 12.12 3.37
C THR A 234 -0.32 12.48 4.47
N THR A 235 -0.76 12.41 5.71
CA THR A 235 0.03 12.73 6.92
C THR A 235 0.05 11.51 7.85
N PRO A 236 0.95 10.53 7.61
CA PRO A 236 1.03 9.34 8.45
C PRO A 236 1.23 9.69 9.91
N GLY A 237 0.47 9.04 10.80
CA GLY A 237 0.56 9.25 12.25
C GLY A 237 -0.34 10.35 12.82
N ARG A 238 -0.91 11.23 12.01
CA ARG A 238 -1.97 12.15 12.44
C ARG A 238 -3.31 11.40 12.52
N GLU A 239 -4.15 11.70 13.52
CA GLU A 239 -5.53 11.22 13.54
C GLU A 239 -6.25 11.67 12.24
N TYR A 240 -6.86 10.73 11.53
CA TYR A 240 -7.45 10.96 10.19
C TYR A 240 -6.47 11.47 9.10
N GLY A 241 -5.16 11.40 9.34
CA GLY A 241 -4.14 11.84 8.38
C GLY A 241 -3.90 10.89 7.21
N ILE A 242 -4.41 9.66 7.29
CA ILE A 242 -4.27 8.63 6.25
C ILE A 242 -5.56 8.58 5.43
N PRO A 243 -5.52 8.86 4.11
CA PRO A 243 -6.71 8.77 3.28
C PRO A 243 -7.38 7.40 3.33
N HIS A 244 -8.71 7.36 3.38
CA HIS A 244 -9.44 6.11 3.15
C HIS A 244 -9.26 5.63 1.69
N GLY A 245 -9.32 4.32 1.48
CA GLY A 245 -9.32 3.75 0.13
C GLY A 245 -7.99 3.84 -0.62
N LEU A 246 -6.85 4.04 0.04
CA LEU A 246 -5.53 4.01 -0.62
C LEU A 246 -5.29 2.73 -1.43
N ILE A 247 -5.87 1.59 -1.02
CA ILE A 247 -5.80 0.35 -1.81
C ILE A 247 -6.52 0.45 -3.17
N HIS A 248 -7.59 1.25 -3.27
CA HIS A 248 -8.25 1.56 -4.54
C HIS A 248 -7.38 2.43 -5.44
N ILE A 249 -6.59 3.35 -4.85
CA ILE A 249 -5.59 4.13 -5.58
C ILE A 249 -4.53 3.21 -6.17
N LEU A 250 -3.96 2.30 -5.37
CA LEU A 250 -3.01 1.30 -5.85
C LEU A 250 -3.57 0.46 -6.99
N HIS A 251 -4.80 -0.03 -6.83
CA HIS A 251 -5.46 -0.82 -7.87
C HIS A 251 -5.62 -0.05 -9.18
N TYR A 252 -6.07 1.20 -9.10
CA TYR A 252 -6.23 2.06 -10.26
C TYR A 252 -4.90 2.31 -10.96
N LEU A 253 -3.88 2.73 -10.22
CA LEU A 253 -2.55 2.97 -10.77
C LEU A 253 -1.95 1.70 -11.39
N ALA A 254 -2.19 0.52 -10.80
CA ALA A 254 -1.74 -0.75 -11.34
C ALA A 254 -2.42 -1.11 -12.67
N ILE A 255 -3.73 -0.87 -12.80
CA ILE A 255 -4.48 -1.12 -14.06
C ILE A 255 -4.06 -0.15 -15.15
N GLU A 256 -3.82 1.11 -14.82
CA GLU A 256 -3.43 2.14 -15.81
C GLU A 256 -1.93 2.09 -16.14
N GLU A 257 -1.19 1.11 -15.60
CA GLU A 257 0.27 0.96 -15.78
C GLU A 257 1.07 2.19 -15.30
N LEU A 258 0.54 2.91 -14.31
CA LEU A 258 1.14 4.10 -13.70
C LEU A 258 1.76 3.83 -12.34
N LEU A 259 1.52 2.66 -11.75
CA LEU A 259 2.07 2.30 -10.45
C LEU A 259 3.56 1.94 -10.56
N ASP A 260 4.40 2.70 -9.86
CA ASP A 260 5.81 2.40 -9.61
C ASP A 260 6.01 1.74 -8.23
N THR A 261 7.16 1.09 -8.04
CA THR A 261 7.50 0.42 -6.78
C THR A 261 7.65 1.36 -5.59
N GLY A 262 8.09 2.60 -5.80
CA GLY A 262 8.20 3.61 -4.76
C GLY A 262 6.82 3.99 -4.21
N THR A 263 5.90 4.36 -5.09
CA THR A 263 4.49 4.65 -4.75
C THR A 263 3.82 3.47 -4.07
N PHE A 264 4.01 2.25 -4.61
CA PHE A 264 3.48 1.03 -4.01
C PHE A 264 3.98 0.82 -2.58
N ASN A 265 5.30 0.89 -2.37
CA ASN A 265 5.92 0.73 -1.06
C ASN A 265 5.42 1.78 -0.06
N LEU A 266 5.37 3.05 -0.48
CA LEU A 266 4.88 4.15 0.35
C LEU A 266 3.46 3.89 0.83
N ILE A 267 2.54 3.59 -0.09
CA ILE A 267 1.14 3.34 0.27
C ILE A 267 1.03 2.10 1.15
N MET A 268 1.73 1.01 0.84
CA MET A 268 1.67 -0.20 1.66
C MET A 268 2.19 0.01 3.09
N ILE A 269 3.25 0.82 3.26
CA ILE A 269 3.76 1.23 4.58
C ILE A 269 2.71 2.05 5.32
N THR A 270 2.07 3.01 4.65
CA THR A 270 0.99 3.81 5.23
C THR A 270 -0.22 2.95 5.63
N LEU A 271 -0.58 1.96 4.82
CA LEU A 271 -1.66 1.01 5.12
C LEU A 271 -1.31 0.08 6.30
N GLN A 272 -0.03 -0.20 6.53
CA GLN A 272 0.41 -1.00 7.67
C GLN A 272 0.16 -0.31 9.01
N THR A 273 0.34 1.01 9.05
CA THR A 273 0.21 1.80 10.29
C THR A 273 -1.24 2.08 10.67
N ASN A 274 -2.20 1.87 9.76
CA ASN A 274 -3.63 2.04 10.04
C ASN A 274 -4.46 0.79 9.70
N PRO A 275 -4.71 -0.10 10.68
CA PRO A 275 -5.47 -1.32 10.48
C PRO A 275 -6.99 -1.10 10.37
N ARG A 276 -7.49 0.12 10.65
CA ARG A 276 -8.94 0.40 10.56
C ARG A 276 -9.31 0.60 9.09
N THR A 277 -10.26 -0.21 8.62
CA THR A 277 -11.06 -0.02 7.39
C THR A 277 -10.35 -0.05 6.04
N THR A 278 -9.07 -0.44 5.97
CA THR A 278 -8.28 -0.29 4.73
C THR A 278 -8.57 -1.34 3.64
N PHE A 279 -9.23 -2.45 3.97
CA PHE A 279 -9.37 -3.57 3.03
C PHE A 279 -10.78 -4.20 2.94
N ASP A 280 -11.73 -3.78 3.78
CA ASP A 280 -13.00 -4.51 3.97
C ASP A 280 -13.93 -4.43 2.74
N ASP A 281 -13.82 -3.38 1.93
CA ASP A 281 -14.61 -3.17 0.71
C ASP A 281 -13.84 -3.44 -0.58
N PHE A 282 -12.56 -3.84 -0.49
CA PHE A 282 -11.73 -4.01 -1.67
C PHE A 282 -12.06 -5.35 -2.39
N PRO A 283 -12.55 -5.31 -3.64
CA PRO A 283 -13.12 -6.48 -4.30
C PRO A 283 -12.04 -7.51 -4.67
N LEU A 284 -12.41 -8.80 -4.67
CA LEU A 284 -11.54 -9.91 -5.11
C LEU A 284 -10.87 -9.67 -6.47
N ALA A 285 -11.56 -9.01 -7.41
CA ALA A 285 -10.97 -8.67 -8.71
C ALA A 285 -9.78 -7.70 -8.56
N GLY A 286 -9.92 -6.68 -7.71
CA GLY A 286 -8.85 -5.72 -7.45
C GLY A 286 -7.63 -6.35 -6.80
N TRP A 287 -7.86 -7.28 -5.86
CA TRP A 287 -6.78 -8.09 -5.28
C TRP A 287 -6.03 -8.92 -6.32
N LYS A 288 -6.74 -9.52 -7.27
CA LYS A 288 -6.10 -10.27 -8.36
C LYS A 288 -5.29 -9.36 -9.27
N ASP A 289 -5.81 -8.18 -9.61
CA ASP A 289 -5.11 -7.25 -10.49
C ASP A 289 -3.84 -6.68 -9.83
N LEU A 290 -3.92 -6.29 -8.56
CA LEU A 290 -2.74 -5.86 -7.81
C LEU A 290 -1.71 -7.00 -7.67
N SER A 291 -2.17 -8.23 -7.40
CA SER A 291 -1.28 -9.40 -7.36
C SER A 291 -0.59 -9.65 -8.70
N LYS A 292 -1.28 -9.51 -9.83
CA LYS A 292 -0.65 -9.63 -11.16
C LYS A 292 0.41 -8.56 -11.37
N TRP A 293 0.14 -7.31 -10.96
CA TRP A 293 1.13 -6.24 -11.06
C TRP A 293 2.39 -6.58 -10.26
N ILE A 294 2.25 -7.05 -9.01
CA ILE A 294 3.41 -7.47 -8.19
C ILE A 294 4.19 -8.62 -8.84
N ILE A 295 3.48 -9.64 -9.34
CA ILE A 295 4.11 -10.83 -9.93
C ILE A 295 4.80 -10.52 -11.27
N ASN A 296 4.26 -9.58 -12.05
CA ASN A 296 4.77 -9.26 -13.39
C ASN A 296 5.70 -8.04 -13.40
N SER A 297 5.84 -7.31 -12.28
CA SER A 297 6.69 -6.13 -12.20
C SER A 297 8.15 -6.52 -12.36
N SER A 298 8.85 -5.89 -13.31
CA SER A 298 10.29 -6.07 -13.49
C SER A 298 11.13 -5.40 -12.39
N GLU A 299 10.51 -4.53 -11.59
CA GLU A 299 11.17 -3.80 -10.50
C GLU A 299 11.11 -4.58 -9.17
N ILE A 300 10.23 -5.58 -9.05
CA ILE A 300 10.06 -6.41 -7.86
C ILE A 300 10.74 -7.75 -8.10
N SER A 301 11.70 -8.11 -7.24
CA SER A 301 12.37 -9.40 -7.33
C SER A 301 11.42 -10.56 -6.99
N ALA A 302 11.70 -11.77 -7.46
CA ALA A 302 10.89 -12.95 -7.13
C ALA A 302 10.76 -13.17 -5.61
N ASP A 303 11.85 -13.01 -4.87
CA ASP A 303 11.82 -13.13 -3.40
C ASP A 303 10.96 -12.04 -2.76
N GLU A 304 10.99 -10.81 -3.29
CA GLU A 304 10.14 -9.73 -2.81
C GLU A 304 8.66 -9.96 -3.18
N THR A 305 8.36 -10.54 -4.34
CA THR A 305 7.01 -10.99 -4.71
C THR A 305 6.46 -11.98 -3.69
N VAL A 306 7.26 -12.98 -3.27
CA VAL A 306 6.87 -13.95 -2.25
C VAL A 306 6.56 -13.25 -0.94
N TRP A 307 7.41 -12.33 -0.52
CA TRP A 307 7.19 -11.56 0.71
C TRP A 307 5.89 -10.73 0.64
N TRP A 308 5.60 -10.06 -0.48
CA TRP A 308 4.36 -9.29 -0.64
C TRP A 308 3.11 -10.16 -0.66
N ILE A 309 3.16 -11.32 -1.32
CA ILE A 309 2.05 -12.28 -1.30
C ILE A 309 1.80 -12.77 0.13
N TRP A 310 2.86 -13.05 0.88
CA TRP A 310 2.73 -13.39 2.29
C TRP A 310 2.10 -12.23 3.08
N GLN A 311 2.57 -10.98 2.91
CA GLN A 311 1.98 -9.81 3.57
C GLN A 311 0.49 -9.68 3.26
N PHE A 312 0.11 -9.77 1.99
CA PHE A 312 -1.30 -9.73 1.59
C PHE A 312 -2.09 -10.83 2.27
N SER A 313 -1.58 -12.07 2.30
CA SER A 313 -2.22 -13.21 3.00
C SER A 313 -2.51 -12.92 4.48
N THR A 314 -1.63 -12.16 5.14
CA THR A 314 -1.79 -11.80 6.55
C THR A 314 -2.87 -10.73 6.76
N LYS A 315 -3.03 -9.81 5.81
CA LYS A 315 -4.05 -8.74 5.86
C LYS A 315 -5.44 -9.25 5.51
N PHE A 316 -5.52 -10.17 4.54
CA PHE A 316 -6.76 -10.87 4.17
C PHE A 316 -7.43 -11.63 5.32
N ALA A 317 -6.62 -12.12 6.25
CA ALA A 317 -7.09 -12.86 7.40
C ALA A 317 -8.08 -12.08 8.28
N LYS A 318 -7.93 -10.75 8.32
CA LYS A 318 -8.71 -9.86 9.18
C LYS A 318 -9.95 -9.30 8.49
N SER A 319 -9.87 -8.99 7.19
CA SER A 319 -10.92 -8.24 6.46
C SER A 319 -11.90 -9.10 5.66
N LEU A 320 -11.50 -10.26 5.16
CA LEU A 320 -12.33 -11.05 4.24
C LEU A 320 -12.97 -12.26 4.93
N ASN A 321 -14.28 -12.43 4.70
CA ASN A 321 -14.94 -13.70 4.93
C ASN A 321 -14.20 -14.82 4.17
N TYR A 322 -14.05 -15.99 4.81
CA TYR A 322 -13.41 -17.23 4.30
C TYR A 322 -13.49 -17.45 2.77
N PRO A 323 -14.66 -17.26 2.09
CA PRO A 323 -14.78 -17.58 0.67
C PRO A 323 -13.99 -16.69 -0.29
N GLN A 324 -13.64 -15.45 0.09
CA GLN A 324 -12.87 -14.57 -0.79
C GLN A 324 -11.36 -14.81 -0.61
N GLY A 325 -10.91 -14.97 0.64
CA GLY A 325 -9.53 -15.31 0.97
C GLY A 325 -9.05 -16.61 0.31
N SER A 326 -9.89 -17.66 0.29
CA SER A 326 -9.50 -18.91 -0.39
C SER A 326 -9.30 -18.73 -1.90
N LYS A 327 -10.13 -17.92 -2.55
CA LYS A 327 -10.05 -17.69 -4.01
C LYS A 327 -8.83 -16.88 -4.43
N ILE A 328 -8.32 -15.99 -3.58
CA ILE A 328 -7.08 -15.26 -3.87
C ILE A 328 -5.86 -16.16 -3.65
N VAL A 329 -5.86 -17.00 -2.62
CA VAL A 329 -4.82 -18.01 -2.41
C VAL A 329 -4.77 -18.99 -3.57
N GLU A 330 -5.91 -19.54 -3.99
CA GLU A 330 -6.00 -20.40 -5.18
C GLU A 330 -5.47 -19.69 -6.43
N PHE A 331 -5.73 -18.39 -6.59
CA PHE A 331 -5.19 -17.61 -7.69
C PHE A 331 -3.66 -17.59 -7.66
N TRP A 332 -3.03 -17.31 -6.51
CA TRP A 332 -1.56 -17.32 -6.39
C TRP A 332 -0.97 -18.70 -6.62
N MET A 333 -1.54 -19.74 -6.01
CA MET A 333 -1.02 -21.11 -6.14
C MET A 333 -1.09 -21.63 -7.58
N ASN A 334 -2.06 -21.17 -8.36
CA ASN A 334 -2.20 -21.51 -9.78
C ASN A 334 -1.52 -20.51 -10.73
N HIS A 335 -0.95 -19.41 -10.23
CA HIS A 335 -0.34 -18.40 -11.10
C HIS A 335 0.99 -18.91 -11.67
N PRO A 336 1.23 -18.83 -12.99
CA PRO A 336 2.45 -19.35 -13.60
C PRO A 336 3.68 -18.48 -13.32
N GLY A 337 3.48 -17.20 -12.99
CA GLY A 337 4.57 -16.27 -12.65
C GLY A 337 5.18 -16.46 -11.26
N ILE A 338 4.67 -17.40 -10.45
CA ILE A 338 5.25 -17.76 -9.15
C ILE A 338 5.81 -19.18 -9.27
N SER A 339 7.10 -19.36 -8.97
CA SER A 339 7.75 -20.66 -9.08
C SER A 339 7.19 -21.67 -8.06
N SER A 340 7.43 -22.96 -8.31
CA SER A 340 7.02 -24.01 -7.38
C SER A 340 7.73 -23.88 -6.03
N GLU A 341 9.00 -23.49 -6.03
CA GLU A 341 9.81 -23.27 -4.83
C GLU A 341 9.23 -22.14 -3.97
N ALA A 342 8.90 -21.01 -4.60
CA ALA A 342 8.26 -19.86 -3.95
C ALA A 342 6.88 -20.23 -3.35
N LYS A 343 6.11 -21.05 -4.06
CA LYS A 343 4.81 -21.57 -3.58
C LYS A 343 4.96 -22.50 -2.38
N LEU A 344 5.98 -23.37 -2.39
CA LEU A 344 6.31 -24.24 -1.26
C LEU A 344 6.69 -23.41 -0.05
N GLU A 345 7.56 -22.42 -0.24
CA GLU A 345 7.97 -21.49 0.81
C GLU A 345 6.78 -20.75 1.44
N LEU A 346 5.87 -20.22 0.62
CA LEU A 346 4.62 -19.60 1.10
C LEU A 346 3.78 -20.56 1.94
N CYS A 347 3.60 -21.80 1.50
CA CYS A 347 2.83 -22.79 2.24
C CYS A 347 3.45 -23.07 3.61
N TRP A 348 4.76 -23.27 3.67
CA TRP A 348 5.47 -23.49 4.92
C TRP A 348 5.44 -22.26 5.84
N ALA A 349 5.59 -21.06 5.29
CA ALA A 349 5.46 -19.82 6.04
C ALA A 349 4.05 -19.67 6.64
N TRP A 350 3.00 -20.07 5.90
CA TRP A 350 1.63 -20.05 6.42
C TRP A 350 1.40 -21.06 7.56
N LEU A 351 1.99 -22.25 7.46
CA LEU A 351 1.83 -23.29 8.49
C LEU A 351 2.55 -22.91 9.78
N THR A 352 3.74 -22.32 9.66
CA THR A 352 4.65 -22.00 10.77
C THR A 352 4.50 -20.59 11.33
N ASP A 353 3.63 -19.76 10.73
CA ASP A 353 3.54 -18.32 10.99
C ASP A 353 4.90 -17.60 10.81
N SER A 354 5.80 -18.15 9.97
CA SER A 354 7.12 -17.57 9.74
C SER A 354 6.99 -16.22 9.02
N LYS A 355 7.66 -15.20 9.57
CA LYS A 355 7.85 -13.89 8.93
C LYS A 355 9.11 -13.87 8.04
N ASP A 356 9.92 -14.93 8.11
CA ASP A 356 11.16 -15.10 7.34
C ASP A 356 10.82 -15.82 6.03
N VAL A 357 10.17 -15.09 5.13
CA VAL A 357 9.71 -15.57 3.83
C VAL A 357 10.05 -14.55 2.76
N GLY A 358 10.69 -14.99 1.67
CA GLY A 358 11.18 -14.12 0.63
C GLY A 358 12.13 -13.04 1.14
N SER A 359 12.15 -11.90 0.45
CA SER A 359 12.98 -10.73 0.80
C SER A 359 12.10 -9.52 1.08
N LYS A 360 12.22 -8.96 2.29
CA LYS A 360 11.58 -7.68 2.62
C LYS A 360 12.06 -6.57 1.67
N PRO A 361 11.18 -5.71 1.14
CA PRO A 361 11.57 -4.51 0.42
C PRO A 361 12.48 -3.62 1.27
N ILE A 362 13.44 -2.93 0.65
CA ILE A 362 14.38 -2.06 1.37
C ILE A 362 13.63 -0.98 2.19
N ALA A 363 12.59 -0.38 1.61
CA ALA A 363 11.76 0.60 2.30
C ALA A 363 11.13 0.02 3.59
N TRP A 364 10.71 -1.24 3.54
CA TRP A 364 10.14 -1.93 4.69
C TRP A 364 11.19 -2.29 5.75
N GLN A 365 12.36 -2.76 5.31
CA GLN A 365 13.48 -3.01 6.23
C GLN A 365 13.93 -1.72 6.93
N LEU A 366 13.91 -0.60 6.22
CA LEU A 366 14.24 0.71 6.78
C LEU A 366 13.21 1.13 7.84
N MET A 367 11.92 1.02 7.51
CA MET A 367 10.84 1.27 8.47
C MET A 367 10.97 0.37 9.71
N ASP A 368 11.09 -0.95 9.54
CA ASP A 368 11.25 -1.90 10.65
C ASP A 368 12.47 -1.52 11.53
N ALA A 369 13.60 -1.17 10.91
CA ALA A 369 14.81 -0.78 11.62
C ALA A 369 14.64 0.55 12.37
N GLN A 370 13.95 1.53 11.78
CA GLN A 370 13.65 2.81 12.45
C GLN A 370 12.76 2.60 13.67
N MET A 371 11.70 1.81 13.49
CA MET A 371 10.73 1.50 14.54
C MET A 371 11.34 0.73 15.72
N THR A 372 12.33 -0.12 15.45
CA THR A 372 13.03 -0.93 16.47
C THR A 372 14.30 -0.27 17.01
N GLY A 373 14.71 0.88 16.48
CA GLY A 373 15.97 1.55 16.87
C GLY A 373 17.23 0.87 16.39
N ASP A 374 17.16 0.02 15.36
CA ASP A 374 18.33 -0.62 14.79
C ASP A 374 19.12 0.37 13.90
N VAL A 375 19.81 1.30 14.57
CA VAL A 375 20.70 2.31 13.96
C VAL A 375 21.68 1.69 12.96
N LYS A 376 22.18 0.47 13.26
CA LYS A 376 23.17 -0.20 12.41
C LYS A 376 22.54 -0.61 11.08
N THR A 377 21.33 -1.16 11.11
CA THR A 377 20.59 -1.53 9.91
C THR A 377 20.16 -0.30 9.11
N VAL A 378 19.60 0.74 9.77
CA VAL A 378 19.26 2.03 9.12
C VAL A 378 20.47 2.60 8.37
N ARG A 379 21.61 2.73 9.04
CA ARG A 379 22.86 3.24 8.44
C ARG A 379 23.31 2.39 7.25
N LYS A 380 23.24 1.05 7.37
CA LYS A 380 23.64 0.12 6.31
C LYS A 380 22.73 0.28 5.07
N LEU A 381 21.42 0.35 5.27
CA LEU A 381 20.44 0.45 4.20
C LEU A 381 20.53 1.80 3.48
N LEU A 382 20.51 2.92 4.22
CA LEU A 382 20.64 4.25 3.63
C LEU A 382 21.95 4.43 2.87
N LYS A 383 23.06 3.90 3.40
CA LYS A 383 24.34 3.87 2.66
C LYS A 383 24.25 3.04 1.38
N GLY A 384 23.56 1.91 1.41
CA GLY A 384 23.31 1.07 0.23
C GLY A 384 22.47 1.77 -0.84
N LEU A 385 21.59 2.68 -0.41
CA LEU A 385 20.80 3.56 -1.28
C LEU A 385 21.59 4.79 -1.78
N GLY A 386 22.82 4.99 -1.33
CA GLY A 386 23.66 6.13 -1.74
C GLY A 386 23.32 7.44 -1.03
N VAL A 387 22.57 7.41 0.08
CA VAL A 387 22.23 8.60 0.86
C VAL A 387 23.51 9.22 1.46
N PRO A 388 23.72 10.55 1.34
CA PRO A 388 24.88 11.22 1.91
C PRO A 388 25.08 10.96 3.42
N PRO A 389 26.33 10.86 3.91
CA PRO A 389 26.58 10.61 5.33
C PRO A 389 25.97 11.65 6.29
N ALA A 390 25.84 12.91 5.85
CA ALA A 390 25.21 13.98 6.64
C ALA A 390 23.71 13.69 6.86
N ASP A 391 22.99 13.32 5.80
CA ASP A 391 21.57 12.99 5.84
C ASP A 391 21.32 11.71 6.65
N ILE A 392 22.21 10.72 6.53
CA ILE A 392 22.17 9.53 7.39
C ILE A 392 22.32 9.91 8.87
N ALA A 393 23.23 10.83 9.19
CA ALA A 393 23.41 11.31 10.56
C ALA A 393 22.17 12.09 11.05
N GLY A 394 21.55 12.88 10.19
CA GLY A 394 20.28 13.56 10.47
C GLY A 394 19.15 12.57 10.76
N ALA A 395 18.94 11.59 9.88
CA ALA A 395 17.92 10.56 10.06
C ALA A 395 18.11 9.75 11.35
N ILE A 396 19.36 9.43 11.71
CA ILE A 396 19.66 8.73 12.97
C ILE A 396 19.38 9.60 14.19
N ARG A 397 19.77 10.89 14.17
CA ARG A 397 19.44 11.82 15.27
C ARG A 397 17.93 11.95 15.46
N ASN A 398 17.18 12.06 14.37
CA ASN A 398 15.71 12.15 14.43
C ASN A 398 15.12 10.86 15.03
N MET A 399 15.63 9.70 14.62
CA MET A 399 15.18 8.42 15.17
C MET A 399 15.50 8.31 16.67
N GLU A 400 16.72 8.67 17.09
CA GLU A 400 17.11 8.70 18.50
C GLU A 400 16.25 9.67 19.33
N PHE A 401 15.93 10.84 18.75
CA PHE A 401 15.02 11.82 19.36
C PHE A 401 13.60 11.27 19.52
N ILE A 402 13.04 10.68 18.47
CA ILE A 402 11.71 10.04 18.52
C ILE A 402 11.69 8.95 19.59
N GLN A 403 12.76 8.16 19.71
CA GLN A 403 12.84 7.13 20.75
C GLN A 403 12.98 7.70 22.17
N SER A 404 13.61 8.86 22.33
CA SER A 404 13.66 9.53 23.63
C SER A 404 12.33 10.16 24.03
N GLU A 405 11.57 10.69 23.06
CA GLU A 405 10.23 11.26 23.30
C GLU A 405 9.16 10.18 23.51
N ILE A 406 9.24 9.05 22.78
CA ILE A 406 8.32 7.89 22.92
C ILE A 406 8.73 6.98 24.10
N ALA A 407 9.62 7.43 24.99
CA ALA A 407 10.05 6.66 26.16
C ALA A 407 8.93 6.42 27.21
N ASP A 408 7.69 6.89 26.99
CA ASP A 408 6.53 6.44 27.75
C ASP A 408 6.25 4.94 27.46
N PRO A 409 6.44 4.05 28.45
CA PRO A 409 6.30 2.61 28.27
C PRO A 409 4.90 2.17 27.80
N ILE A 410 3.86 2.94 28.07
CA ILE A 410 2.46 2.57 27.76
C ILE A 410 2.17 2.78 26.27
N LEU A 411 2.65 3.90 25.71
CA LEU A 411 2.52 4.24 24.29
C LEU A 411 3.36 3.32 23.41
N ASN A 412 4.56 3.00 23.88
CA ASN A 412 5.44 2.04 23.23
C ASN A 412 4.79 0.63 23.16
N ILE A 413 4.04 0.21 24.18
CA ILE A 413 3.32 -1.09 24.15
C ILE A 413 2.12 -1.06 23.21
N SER A 414 1.30 0.00 23.15
CA SER A 414 0.15 0.07 22.23
C SER A 414 0.61 0.14 20.76
N PHE A 415 1.55 1.03 20.48
CA PHE A 415 2.13 1.20 19.14
C PHE A 415 2.91 -0.05 18.73
N MET A 416 3.86 -0.55 19.55
CA MET A 416 4.57 -1.78 19.22
C MET A 416 3.66 -3.00 19.24
N SER A 417 2.59 -3.09 20.02
CA SER A 417 1.67 -4.25 19.94
C SER A 417 0.91 -4.31 18.62
N SER A 418 0.66 -3.16 17.97
CA SER A 418 0.09 -3.12 16.61
C SER A 418 1.08 -3.60 15.51
N PHE A 419 2.39 -3.52 15.75
CA PHE A 419 3.44 -4.01 14.85
C PHE A 419 3.97 -5.41 15.21
N ALA A 420 4.05 -5.68 16.51
CA ALA A 420 4.35 -6.97 17.13
C ALA A 420 3.10 -7.85 17.22
N ASP A 421 2.04 -7.46 16.50
CA ASP A 421 0.88 -8.29 16.18
C ASP A 421 1.42 -9.71 15.98
N PHE A 422 1.09 -10.56 16.95
CA PHE A 422 1.20 -11.98 16.83
C PHE A 422 0.32 -12.31 15.63
N VAL A 423 0.93 -12.40 14.44
CA VAL A 423 0.22 -12.69 13.19
C VAL A 423 -0.19 -14.15 13.27
N TRP A 424 -1.30 -14.39 13.95
CA TRP A 424 -1.92 -15.70 13.97
C TRP A 424 -2.63 -15.82 12.65
N LEU A 425 -1.98 -16.50 11.70
CA LEU A 425 -2.61 -16.74 10.42
C LEU A 425 -3.87 -17.57 10.64
N PRO A 426 -4.95 -17.27 9.91
CA PRO A 426 -6.24 -17.81 10.22
C PRO A 426 -6.24 -19.31 9.91
N SER A 427 -6.94 -20.08 10.74
CA SER A 427 -7.01 -21.55 10.64
C SER A 427 -7.36 -22.05 9.22
N TRP A 428 -8.15 -21.27 8.47
CA TRP A 428 -8.50 -21.60 7.09
C TRP A 428 -7.34 -21.52 6.10
N LEU A 429 -6.44 -20.54 6.26
CA LEU A 429 -5.28 -20.38 5.39
C LEU A 429 -4.31 -21.54 5.61
N LYS A 430 -4.07 -21.89 6.88
CA LYS A 430 -3.28 -23.06 7.26
C LYS A 430 -3.88 -24.37 6.70
N ARG A 431 -5.20 -24.52 6.77
CA ARG A 431 -5.90 -25.67 6.19
C ARG A 431 -5.66 -25.79 4.69
N LEU A 432 -5.75 -24.67 3.94
CA LEU A 432 -5.54 -24.65 2.50
C LEU A 432 -4.09 -24.95 2.10
N ALA A 433 -3.12 -24.52 2.90
CA ALA A 433 -1.70 -24.74 2.62
C ALA A 433 -1.34 -26.24 2.53
N VAL A 434 -1.96 -27.10 3.34
CA VAL A 434 -1.58 -28.53 3.45
C VAL A 434 -1.80 -29.30 2.14
N PRO A 435 -2.98 -29.26 1.47
CA PRO A 435 -3.15 -29.89 0.16
C PRO A 435 -2.25 -29.31 -0.94
N PHE A 436 -1.90 -28.02 -0.85
CA PHE A 436 -1.02 -27.39 -1.83
C PHE A 436 0.42 -27.92 -1.76
N LEU A 437 0.94 -28.23 -0.58
CA LEU A 437 2.26 -28.88 -0.44
C LEU A 437 2.34 -30.15 -1.30
N VAL A 438 1.33 -31.02 -1.23
CA VAL A 438 1.26 -32.25 -2.01
C VAL A 438 1.11 -31.96 -3.52
N GLN A 439 0.31 -30.96 -3.89
CA GLN A 439 0.19 -30.53 -5.31
C GLN A 439 1.51 -30.01 -5.88
N LEU A 440 2.38 -29.45 -5.04
CA LEU A 440 3.69 -28.94 -5.41
C LEU A 440 4.80 -30.00 -5.41
N GLY A 441 4.46 -31.26 -5.15
CA GLY A 441 5.37 -32.40 -5.27
C GLY A 441 5.83 -33.02 -3.96
N GLU A 442 5.37 -32.52 -2.80
CA GLU A 442 5.64 -33.18 -1.53
C GLU A 442 4.91 -34.53 -1.43
N ASP A 443 5.53 -35.51 -0.75
CA ASP A 443 4.91 -36.82 -0.58
C ASP A 443 3.69 -36.74 0.38
N PRO A 444 2.52 -37.25 -0.03
CA PRO A 444 1.30 -37.12 0.77
C PRO A 444 1.37 -37.85 2.12
N LEU A 445 2.08 -38.98 2.21
CA LEU A 445 2.24 -39.73 3.45
C LEU A 445 3.15 -38.94 4.41
N ASP A 446 4.30 -38.47 3.93
CA ASP A 446 5.24 -37.68 4.73
C ASP A 446 4.59 -36.40 5.27
N ILE A 447 3.87 -35.65 4.43
CA ILE A 447 3.13 -34.45 4.85
C ILE A 447 2.10 -34.78 5.94
N CYS A 448 1.34 -35.86 5.76
CA CYS A 448 0.36 -36.28 6.76
C CYS A 448 1.02 -36.71 8.08
N VAL A 449 2.16 -37.40 8.04
CA VAL A 449 2.88 -37.84 9.24
C VAL A 449 3.48 -36.65 9.99
N ILE A 450 4.14 -35.74 9.28
CA ILE A 450 4.82 -34.56 9.84
C ILE A 450 3.82 -33.59 10.46
N LEU A 451 2.71 -33.29 9.77
CA LEU A 451 1.79 -32.22 10.17
C LEU A 451 0.66 -32.66 11.10
N LEU A 452 0.35 -33.97 11.19
CA LEU A 452 -0.73 -34.45 12.05
C LEU A 452 -0.31 -34.42 13.53
N ASP A 453 -0.69 -33.35 14.20
CA ASP A 453 -0.37 -33.07 15.60
C ASP A 453 -1.54 -33.43 16.53
N GLN A 454 -1.20 -34.05 17.67
CA GLN A 454 -2.14 -34.40 18.74
C GLN A 454 -2.22 -33.33 19.85
N SER A 455 -1.41 -32.28 19.77
CA SER A 455 -1.44 -31.19 20.73
C SER A 455 -2.81 -30.50 20.78
N ARG A 456 -3.11 -29.88 21.92
CA ARG A 456 -4.33 -29.09 22.11
C ARG A 456 -4.19 -27.66 21.60
N ASP A 457 -3.17 -27.37 20.80
CA ASP A 457 -2.96 -26.04 20.28
C ASP A 457 -4.14 -25.65 19.38
N TYR A 458 -4.64 -24.43 19.56
CA TYR A 458 -5.69 -23.83 18.73
C TYR A 458 -5.26 -23.78 17.26
N MET A 459 -3.98 -23.50 17.01
CA MET A 459 -3.44 -23.37 15.65
C MET A 459 -3.41 -24.71 14.90
N SER A 460 -3.30 -25.84 15.62
CA SER A 460 -3.25 -27.18 15.05
C SER A 460 -4.56 -27.62 14.38
N GLU A 461 -5.72 -27.04 14.73
CA GLU A 461 -7.01 -27.48 14.17
C GLU A 461 -7.09 -27.25 12.65
N GLY A 462 -6.55 -26.12 12.16
CA GLY A 462 -6.53 -25.81 10.73
C GLY A 462 -5.66 -26.80 9.96
N ILE A 463 -4.45 -27.03 10.45
CA ILE A 463 -3.47 -27.95 9.89
C ILE A 463 -4.02 -29.37 9.86
N ASN A 464 -4.58 -29.86 10.98
CA ASN A 464 -5.14 -31.20 11.09
C ASN A 464 -6.34 -31.41 10.15
N LYS A 465 -7.17 -30.40 9.92
CA LYS A 465 -8.22 -30.46 8.88
C LYS A 465 -7.63 -30.51 7.48
N GLY A 466 -6.53 -29.79 7.23
CA GLY A 466 -5.80 -29.85 5.97
C GLY A 466 -5.21 -31.24 5.71
N VAL A 467 -4.70 -31.91 6.75
CA VAL A 467 -4.31 -33.34 6.68
C VAL A 467 -5.49 -34.21 6.28
N ALA A 468 -6.67 -34.02 6.88
CA ALA A 468 -7.87 -34.77 6.48
C ALA A 468 -8.26 -34.51 5.01
N ASP A 469 -8.06 -33.29 4.50
CA ASP A 469 -8.28 -32.96 3.09
C ASP A 469 -7.27 -33.69 2.18
N VAL A 470 -5.99 -33.75 2.56
CA VAL A 470 -4.97 -34.55 1.85
C VAL A 470 -5.36 -36.02 1.81
N LEU A 471 -5.77 -36.61 2.94
CA LEU A 471 -6.24 -38.00 2.96
C LEU A 471 -7.43 -38.23 2.03
N GLY A 472 -8.35 -37.27 1.93
CA GLY A 472 -9.50 -37.38 1.01
C GLY A 472 -9.11 -37.32 -0.45
N LEU A 473 -8.17 -36.45 -0.80
CA LEU A 473 -7.70 -36.24 -2.18
C LEU A 473 -6.75 -37.35 -2.65
N TYR A 474 -5.83 -37.79 -1.78
CA TYR A 474 -4.71 -38.65 -2.13
C TYR A 474 -4.74 -40.03 -1.48
N GLY A 475 -5.70 -40.31 -0.58
CA GLY A 475 -5.76 -41.54 0.22
C GLY A 475 -5.62 -42.85 -0.56
N ASN A 476 -6.10 -42.92 -1.80
CA ASN A 476 -5.96 -44.10 -2.66
C ASN A 476 -4.51 -44.41 -3.09
N GLN A 477 -3.60 -43.45 -2.94
CA GLN A 477 -2.17 -43.59 -3.26
C GLN A 477 -1.35 -44.05 -2.04
N LEU A 478 -1.93 -44.01 -0.83
CA LEU A 478 -1.23 -44.37 0.40
C LEU A 478 -1.34 -45.87 0.68
N PRO A 479 -0.35 -46.48 1.36
CA PRO A 479 -0.48 -47.84 1.87
C PRO A 479 -1.73 -47.97 2.76
N PRO A 480 -2.60 -48.98 2.57
CA PRO A 480 -3.87 -49.07 3.30
C PRO A 480 -3.75 -49.06 4.83
N ASP A 481 -2.69 -49.67 5.37
CA ASP A 481 -2.46 -49.69 6.82
C ASP A 481 -2.01 -48.34 7.36
N GLU A 482 -1.19 -47.58 6.60
CA GLU A 482 -0.78 -46.22 6.96
C GLU A 482 -1.98 -45.25 6.89
N LEU A 483 -2.79 -45.34 5.84
CA LEU A 483 -4.04 -44.58 5.72
C LEU A 483 -4.96 -44.84 6.91
N ARG A 484 -5.14 -46.11 7.31
CA ARG A 484 -5.93 -46.48 8.49
C ARG A 484 -5.34 -45.86 9.76
N ALA A 485 -4.03 -45.99 9.95
CA ALA A 485 -3.34 -45.47 11.13
C ALA A 485 -3.48 -43.95 11.27
N LEU A 486 -3.33 -43.20 10.18
CA LEU A 486 -3.52 -41.74 10.14
C LEU A 486 -4.96 -41.34 10.46
N ILE A 487 -5.95 -42.04 9.91
CA ILE A 487 -7.37 -41.78 10.22
C ILE A 487 -7.65 -42.03 11.71
N GLU A 488 -7.20 -43.16 12.25
CA GLU A 488 -7.38 -43.49 13.67
C GLU A 488 -6.64 -42.52 14.59
N LYS A 489 -5.45 -42.05 14.18
CA LYS A 489 -4.71 -40.99 14.89
C LYS A 489 -5.51 -39.70 14.92
N GLY A 490 -6.06 -39.25 13.79
CA GLY A 490 -6.88 -38.04 13.69
C GLY A 490 -8.19 -38.11 14.47
N LEU A 491 -8.82 -39.28 14.56
CA LEU A 491 -10.03 -39.50 15.37
C LEU A 491 -9.77 -39.42 16.89
N LYS A 492 -8.51 -39.53 17.34
CA LYS A 492 -8.14 -39.39 18.76
C LYS A 492 -7.84 -37.94 19.16
N ILE A 493 -7.79 -37.01 18.19
CA ILE A 493 -7.46 -35.60 18.44
C ILE A 493 -8.59 -34.92 19.24
N PRO A 494 -8.30 -34.16 20.33
CA PRO A 494 -9.32 -33.57 21.20
C PRO A 494 -10.27 -32.56 20.53
N GLN A 495 -9.82 -31.89 19.47
CA GLN A 495 -10.56 -30.82 18.79
C GLN A 495 -11.76 -31.39 18.01
N VAL A 496 -12.95 -30.84 18.26
CA VAL A 496 -14.22 -31.33 17.70
C VAL A 496 -14.24 -31.21 16.18
N GLY A 497 -13.79 -30.08 15.62
CA GLY A 497 -13.81 -29.87 14.18
C GLY A 497 -12.83 -30.79 13.45
N THR A 498 -11.67 -31.08 14.04
CA THR A 498 -10.72 -32.08 13.53
C THR A 498 -11.36 -33.46 13.44
N ARG A 499 -11.93 -33.98 14.54
CA ARG A 499 -12.58 -35.30 14.53
C ARG A 499 -13.70 -35.40 13.50
N LYS A 500 -14.51 -34.35 13.35
CA LYS A 500 -15.55 -34.30 12.30
C LYS A 500 -14.97 -34.45 10.89
N ALA A 501 -13.87 -33.75 10.59
CA ALA A 501 -13.18 -33.88 9.31
C ALA A 501 -12.65 -35.31 9.10
N PHE A 502 -12.06 -35.92 10.13
CA PHE A 502 -11.57 -37.30 10.06
C PHE A 502 -12.68 -38.36 9.96
N TYR A 503 -13.81 -38.18 10.63
CA TYR A 503 -14.99 -39.03 10.43
C TYR A 503 -15.49 -38.90 8.99
N GLN A 504 -15.55 -37.69 8.45
CA GLN A 504 -16.00 -37.46 7.08
C GLN A 504 -15.07 -38.09 6.04
N VAL A 505 -13.75 -37.93 6.17
CA VAL A 505 -12.82 -38.56 5.22
C VAL A 505 -12.83 -40.09 5.35
N SER A 506 -13.03 -40.62 6.56
CA SER A 506 -13.08 -42.08 6.77
C SER A 506 -14.22 -42.76 6.02
N THR A 507 -15.33 -42.07 5.72
CA THR A 507 -16.45 -42.68 5.00
C THR A 507 -16.12 -42.98 3.55
N GLN A 508 -15.19 -42.24 2.96
CA GLN A 508 -14.72 -42.47 1.59
C GLN A 508 -13.99 -43.82 1.46
N PHE A 509 -13.25 -44.24 2.49
CA PHE A 509 -12.38 -45.42 2.43
C PHE A 509 -12.93 -46.64 3.18
N TYR A 510 -13.78 -46.41 4.19
CA TYR A 510 -14.27 -47.47 5.09
C TYR A 510 -15.79 -47.49 5.27
N GLY A 511 -16.52 -46.73 4.43
CA GLY A 511 -17.96 -46.56 4.56
C GLY A 511 -18.35 -46.04 5.94
N ASN A 512 -19.51 -46.47 6.44
CA ASN A 512 -20.02 -45.96 7.72
C ASN A 512 -19.35 -46.56 8.97
N LYS A 513 -18.33 -47.43 8.83
CA LYS A 513 -17.69 -48.12 9.96
C LYS A 513 -17.21 -47.14 11.05
N TYR A 514 -16.39 -46.16 10.69
CA TYR A 514 -15.92 -45.17 11.66
C TYR A 514 -16.99 -44.13 12.00
N MET A 515 -17.87 -43.79 11.06
CA MET A 515 -18.97 -42.85 11.33
C MET A 515 -19.91 -43.37 12.43
N GLN A 516 -20.10 -44.68 12.57
CA GLN A 516 -20.86 -45.28 13.68
C GLN A 516 -20.24 -44.96 15.05
N ASN A 517 -18.92 -44.83 15.16
CA ASN A 517 -18.24 -44.47 16.42
C ASN A 517 -18.62 -43.06 16.91
N THR A 518 -19.17 -42.19 16.04
CA THR A 518 -19.68 -40.89 16.47
C THR A 518 -20.79 -41.01 17.51
N GLN A 519 -21.51 -42.14 17.58
CA GLN A 519 -22.58 -42.36 18.57
C GLN A 519 -22.05 -42.45 20.01
N THR A 520 -20.80 -42.88 20.18
CA THR A 520 -20.13 -43.02 21.48
C THR A 520 -19.02 -41.98 21.70
N ASP A 521 -18.85 -41.02 20.79
CA ASP A 521 -17.88 -39.93 20.95
C ASP A 521 -18.20 -39.11 22.21
N ASN A 522 -17.16 -38.72 22.95
CA ASN A 522 -17.30 -37.95 24.18
C ASN A 522 -17.98 -36.60 23.96
N ALA A 523 -17.82 -35.97 22.78
CA ALA A 523 -18.42 -34.68 22.47
C ALA A 523 -19.88 -34.82 21.97
N ALA A 524 -20.83 -34.26 22.73
CA ALA A 524 -22.25 -34.26 22.36
C ALA A 524 -22.53 -33.66 20.97
N SER A 525 -21.75 -32.64 20.58
CA SER A 525 -21.83 -32.00 19.27
C SER A 525 -21.40 -32.90 18.10
N ILE A 526 -20.54 -33.89 18.35
CA ILE A 526 -20.18 -34.92 17.37
C ILE A 526 -21.28 -35.97 17.31
N ARG A 527 -21.78 -36.46 18.45
CA ARG A 527 -22.88 -37.44 18.48
C ARG A 527 -24.10 -36.95 17.70
N LYS A 528 -24.53 -35.70 17.95
CA LYS A 528 -25.65 -35.07 17.24
C LYS A 528 -25.39 -34.94 15.74
N TRP A 529 -24.18 -34.52 15.36
CA TRP A 529 -23.78 -34.36 13.96
C TRP A 529 -23.71 -35.70 13.22
N GLY A 530 -23.08 -36.71 13.82
CA GLY A 530 -22.93 -38.05 13.25
C GLY A 530 -24.26 -38.77 13.07
N LYS A 531 -25.19 -38.64 14.04
CA LYS A 531 -26.57 -39.14 13.87
C LYS A 531 -27.22 -38.58 12.61
N LYS A 532 -27.17 -37.25 12.42
CA LYS A 532 -27.72 -36.60 11.21
C LYS A 532 -27.05 -37.10 9.92
N LYS A 533 -25.74 -37.36 9.95
CA LYS A 533 -24.97 -37.88 8.80
C LYS A 533 -25.23 -39.34 8.48
N LEU A 534 -25.61 -40.16 9.46
CA LEU A 534 -25.99 -41.57 9.25
C LEU A 534 -27.44 -41.72 8.75
N GLU A 535 -28.29 -40.71 8.99
CA GLU A 535 -29.69 -40.67 8.54
C GLU A 535 -29.83 -40.11 7.12
N SER A 536 -28.84 -39.34 6.64
CA SER A 536 -28.76 -38.80 5.26
C SER A 536 -28.03 -39.76 4.33
#